data_AF-A0AAV0UP70-F1
#
_entry.id   AF-A0AAV0UP70-F1
#
_cell.length_a   1.000
_cell.length_b   1.000
_cell.length_c   1.000
_cell.angle_alpha   90.00
_cell.angle_beta   90.00
_cell.angle_gamma   90.00
#
_symmetry.space_group_name_H-M   'P 1'
#
loop_
_entity.id
_entity.type
_entity.pdbx_description
1 polymer ?
#
loop_
_entity_poly.entity_id
_entity_poly.type
_entity_poly.pdbx_seq_one_letter_code
_entity_poly.pdbx_strand_id
1 'polypeptide(L)'
;MCGDGLCYERFTGSALFVFNGVDLICGIALTVYSLFIGLNHYAPEWLYVPLLAVGALLVLTTCMSWCGASSSRSCAMCLPCSSYLLILLAVAELALGVVIFTQGSTIDRFLRQHQQELQITCVEWFSDVQRVAMNSCYRLEKNKFIPAYGMLALFVMEVLRFCCSSELYRARRYRKYQYRQLNTLRGLDDELLAARNEEAILSKFALLKDKYRKKYVAPQDVSATTDNATVEV
;
A
#
# COMPACT_ATOMS: atom_id res chain seq x y z
N MET A 1 -3.73 20.26 -16.77
CA MET A 1 -3.15 18.94 -17.06
C MET A 1 -3.24 18.09 -15.78
N CYS A 2 -4.36 17.39 -15.57
CA CYS A 2 -4.63 16.59 -14.35
C CYS A 2 -5.19 15.19 -14.67
N GLY A 3 -4.94 14.66 -15.87
CA GLY A 3 -5.50 13.38 -16.32
C GLY A 3 -4.60 12.17 -16.05
N ASP A 4 -3.29 12.33 -16.24
CA ASP A 4 -2.41 11.18 -16.44
C ASP A 4 -2.08 10.45 -15.13
N GLY A 5 -1.85 11.19 -14.05
CA GLY A 5 -1.53 10.60 -12.73
C GLY A 5 -2.70 9.85 -12.08
N LEU A 6 -3.94 10.31 -12.29
CA LEU A 6 -5.13 9.65 -11.71
C LEU A 6 -5.51 8.38 -12.49
N CYS A 7 -5.35 8.41 -13.82
CA CYS A 7 -5.55 7.25 -14.68
C CYS A 7 -4.49 6.16 -14.42
N TYR A 8 -3.22 6.55 -14.29
CA TYR A 8 -2.14 5.62 -13.98
C TYR A 8 -2.33 4.94 -12.62
N GLU A 9 -2.70 5.69 -11.58
CA GLU A 9 -2.92 5.09 -10.26
C GLU A 9 -4.14 4.15 -10.22
N ARG A 10 -5.21 4.47 -10.97
CA ARG A 10 -6.35 3.57 -11.14
C ARG A 10 -5.96 2.30 -11.90
N PHE A 11 -5.19 2.43 -12.98
CA PHE A 11 -4.76 1.27 -13.77
C PHE A 11 -3.86 0.35 -12.96
N THR A 12 -2.84 0.91 -12.28
CA THR A 12 -1.93 0.16 -11.41
C THR A 12 -2.64 -0.45 -10.21
N GLY A 13 -3.61 0.27 -9.62
CA GLY A 13 -4.46 -0.25 -8.55
C GLY A 13 -5.35 -1.41 -8.99
N SER A 14 -5.97 -1.31 -10.17
CA SER A 14 -6.80 -2.37 -10.75
C SER A 14 -5.98 -3.61 -11.11
N ALA A 15 -4.80 -3.44 -11.71
CA ALA A 15 -3.89 -4.53 -12.01
C ALA A 15 -3.48 -5.28 -10.73
N LEU A 16 -3.11 -4.54 -9.68
CA LEU A 16 -2.77 -5.12 -8.38
C LEU A 16 -3.94 -5.87 -7.74
N PHE A 17 -5.18 -5.35 -7.89
CA PHE A 17 -6.38 -6.03 -7.41
C PHE A 17 -6.60 -7.38 -8.11
N VAL A 18 -6.43 -7.43 -9.44
CA VAL A 18 -6.56 -8.67 -10.21
C VAL A 18 -5.48 -9.68 -9.81
N PHE A 19 -4.22 -9.24 -9.71
CA PHE A 19 -3.12 -10.13 -9.31
C PHE A 19 -3.33 -10.69 -7.91
N ASN A 20 -3.71 -9.86 -6.94
CA ASN A 20 -4.04 -10.32 -5.59
C ASN A 20 -5.26 -11.27 -5.57
N GLY A 21 -6.23 -11.06 -6.47
CA GLY A 21 -7.38 -11.96 -6.62
C GLY A 21 -6.96 -13.37 -7.07
N VAL A 22 -6.05 -13.44 -8.05
CA VAL A 22 -5.48 -14.71 -8.51
C VAL A 22 -4.72 -15.41 -7.38
N ASP A 23 -3.90 -14.67 -6.62
CA ASP A 23 -3.15 -15.24 -5.49
C ASP A 23 -4.04 -15.70 -4.36
N LEU A 24 -5.16 -15.00 -4.11
CA LEU A 24 -6.11 -15.40 -3.08
C LEU A 24 -6.74 -16.74 -3.47
N ILE A 25 -7.20 -16.88 -4.71
CA ILE A 25 -7.80 -18.12 -5.20
C ILE A 25 -6.77 -19.25 -5.15
N CYS A 26 -5.54 -19.00 -5.62
CA CYS A 26 -4.44 -19.95 -5.59
C CYS A 26 -4.09 -20.36 -4.14
N GLY A 27 -3.94 -19.39 -3.25
CA GLY A 27 -3.64 -19.60 -1.84
C GLY A 27 -4.74 -20.38 -1.11
N ILE A 28 -6.01 -20.08 -1.35
CA ILE A 28 -7.14 -20.85 -0.81
C ILE A 28 -7.11 -22.29 -1.34
N ALA A 29 -6.94 -22.48 -2.66
CA ALA A 29 -6.87 -23.81 -3.24
C ALA A 29 -5.71 -24.63 -2.65
N LEU A 30 -4.51 -24.05 -2.54
CA LEU A 30 -3.34 -24.69 -1.96
C LEU A 30 -3.52 -25.02 -0.48
N THR A 31 -4.07 -24.10 0.32
CA THR A 31 -4.32 -24.35 1.75
C THR A 31 -5.34 -25.46 1.97
N VAL A 32 -6.47 -25.42 1.26
CA VAL A 32 -7.51 -26.46 1.34
C VAL A 32 -6.97 -27.80 0.87
N TYR A 33 -6.28 -27.84 -0.26
CA TYR A 33 -5.68 -29.07 -0.79
C TYR A 33 -4.63 -29.63 0.18
N SER A 34 -3.77 -28.77 0.73
CA SER A 34 -2.75 -29.19 1.68
C SER A 34 -3.33 -29.71 3.00
N LEU A 35 -4.40 -29.09 3.49
CA LEU A 35 -5.12 -29.58 4.66
C LEU A 35 -5.78 -30.92 4.36
N PHE A 36 -6.38 -31.08 3.18
CA PHE A 36 -7.01 -32.32 2.76
C PHE A 36 -6.02 -33.49 2.72
N ILE A 37 -4.84 -33.31 2.11
CA ILE A 37 -3.83 -34.38 2.06
C ILE A 37 -3.20 -34.64 3.42
N GLY A 38 -3.02 -33.60 4.25
CA GLY A 38 -2.42 -33.71 5.59
C GLY A 38 -3.33 -34.42 6.59
N LEU A 39 -4.61 -34.02 6.65
CA LEU A 39 -5.60 -34.61 7.57
C LEU A 39 -5.93 -36.08 7.24
N ASN A 40 -5.86 -36.46 5.96
CA ASN A 40 -6.08 -37.84 5.53
C ASN A 40 -4.79 -38.66 5.46
N HIS A 41 -3.64 -38.10 5.84
CA HIS A 41 -2.32 -38.74 5.79
C HIS A 41 -1.98 -39.35 4.41
N TYR A 42 -2.45 -38.74 3.32
CA TYR A 42 -2.15 -39.20 1.95
C TYR A 42 -0.73 -38.84 1.49
N ALA A 43 -0.09 -37.91 2.17
CA ALA A 43 1.24 -37.44 1.86
C ALA A 43 2.08 -37.23 3.13
N PRO A 44 3.40 -37.38 3.05
CA PRO A 44 4.29 -37.14 4.17
C PRO A 44 4.38 -35.65 4.52
N GLU A 45 4.75 -35.36 5.77
CA GLU A 45 4.79 -33.99 6.32
C GLU A 45 5.69 -33.04 5.55
N TRP A 46 6.81 -33.54 5.03
CA TRP A 46 7.74 -32.74 4.22
C TRP A 46 7.15 -32.24 2.90
N LEU A 47 6.03 -32.80 2.44
CA LEU A 47 5.35 -32.35 1.22
C LEU A 47 4.20 -31.40 1.53
N TYR A 48 3.30 -31.77 2.43
CA TYR A 48 2.11 -30.95 2.67
C TYR A 48 2.41 -29.74 3.57
N VAL A 49 3.32 -29.82 4.55
CA VAL A 49 3.60 -28.68 5.43
C VAL A 49 4.14 -27.46 4.66
N PRO A 50 5.12 -27.60 3.74
CA PRO A 50 5.56 -26.47 2.90
C PRO A 50 4.44 -25.96 1.98
N LEU A 51 3.60 -26.85 1.44
CA LEU A 51 2.48 -26.47 0.58
C LEU A 51 1.45 -25.62 1.32
N LEU A 52 1.13 -26.02 2.57
CA LEU A 52 0.27 -25.26 3.48
C LEU A 52 0.88 -23.89 3.80
N ALA A 53 2.18 -23.85 4.09
CA ALA A 53 2.89 -22.62 4.42
C ALA A 53 2.86 -21.63 3.25
N VAL A 54 3.13 -22.09 2.02
CA VAL A 54 3.06 -21.25 0.81
C VAL A 54 1.62 -20.75 0.59
N GLY A 55 0.63 -21.64 0.65
CA GLY A 55 -0.77 -21.25 0.49
C GLY A 55 -1.23 -20.23 1.55
N ALA A 56 -0.88 -20.44 2.82
CA ALA A 56 -1.22 -19.53 3.91
C ALA A 56 -0.53 -18.18 3.76
N LEU A 57 0.73 -18.15 3.30
CA LEU A 57 1.46 -16.93 3.01
C LEU A 57 0.80 -16.12 1.89
N LEU A 58 0.31 -16.77 0.82
CA LEU A 58 -0.43 -16.11 -0.26
C LEU A 58 -1.75 -15.50 0.25
N VAL A 59 -2.52 -16.22 1.06
CA VAL A 59 -3.74 -15.68 1.67
C VAL A 59 -3.42 -14.52 2.62
N LEU A 60 -2.36 -14.62 3.42
CA LEU A 60 -1.97 -13.56 4.35
C LEU A 60 -1.53 -12.28 3.60
N THR A 61 -0.69 -12.42 2.56
CA THR A 61 -0.19 -11.30 1.76
C THR A 61 -1.30 -10.58 1.00
N THR A 62 -2.27 -11.32 0.44
CA THR A 62 -3.45 -10.74 -0.23
C THR A 62 -4.35 -10.01 0.76
N CYS A 63 -4.63 -10.59 1.93
CA CYS A 63 -5.35 -9.92 3.01
C CYS A 63 -4.66 -8.62 3.45
N MET A 64 -3.34 -8.63 3.64
CA MET A 64 -2.58 -7.41 3.98
C MET A 64 -2.63 -6.37 2.86
N SER A 65 -2.57 -6.79 1.60
CA SER A 65 -2.65 -5.89 0.45
C SER A 65 -4.04 -5.25 0.30
N TRP A 66 -5.12 -6.00 0.52
CA TRP A 66 -6.49 -5.44 0.50
C TRP A 66 -6.77 -4.53 1.69
N CYS A 67 -6.32 -4.90 2.89
CA CYS A 67 -6.42 -4.04 4.07
C CYS A 67 -5.67 -2.72 3.87
N GLY A 68 -4.48 -2.76 3.27
CA GLY A 68 -3.72 -1.56 2.90
C GLY A 68 -4.35 -0.76 1.75
N ALA A 69 -5.07 -1.41 0.83
CA ALA A 69 -5.78 -0.74 -0.25
C ALA A 69 -7.03 0.01 0.24
N SER A 70 -7.78 -0.58 1.18
CA SER A 70 -9.09 -0.11 1.68
C SER A 70 -8.99 0.89 2.85
N SER A 71 -8.03 0.73 3.77
CA SER A 71 -8.01 1.51 5.01
C SER A 71 -6.91 2.57 5.02
N SER A 72 -7.28 3.83 4.78
CA SER A 72 -6.35 4.97 4.69
C SER A 72 -5.85 5.51 6.04
N ARG A 73 -6.38 5.04 7.18
CA ARG A 73 -6.07 5.58 8.52
C ARG A 73 -5.30 4.64 9.47
N SER A 74 -5.49 3.32 9.45
CA SER A 74 -4.91 2.43 10.48
C SER A 74 -3.87 1.39 9.99
N CYS A 75 -3.79 1.08 8.68
CA CYS A 75 -2.94 0.00 8.15
C CYS A 75 -1.87 0.50 7.16
N ALA A 76 -1.28 1.67 7.40
CA ALA A 76 -0.30 2.27 6.48
C ALA A 76 0.98 1.42 6.30
N MET A 77 1.28 0.53 7.25
CA MET A 77 2.39 -0.42 7.24
C MET A 77 2.08 -1.71 6.45
N CYS A 78 0.82 -1.96 6.10
CA CYS A 78 0.38 -3.24 5.55
C CYS A 78 0.79 -3.40 4.07
N LEU A 79 0.83 -2.29 3.30
CA LEU A 79 1.34 -2.26 1.91
C LEU A 79 2.86 -2.51 1.78
N PRO A 80 3.75 -1.86 2.57
CA PRO A 80 5.18 -2.17 2.49
C PRO A 80 5.51 -3.55 3.07
N CYS A 81 4.77 -4.02 4.08
CA CYS A 81 4.95 -5.36 4.63
C CYS A 81 4.57 -6.46 3.64
N SER A 82 3.41 -6.34 2.97
CA SER A 82 3.04 -7.28 1.89
C SER A 82 4.07 -7.27 0.77
N SER A 83 4.55 -6.08 0.37
CA SER A 83 5.56 -5.92 -0.66
C SER A 83 6.90 -6.61 -0.32
N TYR A 84 7.32 -6.61 0.95
CA TYR A 84 8.55 -7.29 1.38
C TYR A 84 8.42 -8.82 1.35
N LEU A 85 7.27 -9.35 1.77
CA LEU A 85 6.99 -10.79 1.72
C LEU A 85 6.95 -11.31 0.28
N LEU A 86 6.40 -10.53 -0.65
CA LEU A 86 6.38 -10.88 -2.08
C LEU A 86 7.78 -10.90 -2.69
N ILE A 87 8.69 -10.01 -2.27
CA ILE A 87 10.10 -10.08 -2.69
C ILE A 87 10.77 -11.36 -2.18
N LEU A 88 10.56 -11.72 -0.90
CA LEU A 88 11.13 -12.95 -0.35
C LEU A 88 10.62 -14.18 -1.10
N LEU A 89 9.34 -14.19 -1.46
CA LEU A 89 8.73 -15.23 -2.29
C LEU A 89 9.38 -15.27 -3.68
N ALA A 90 9.53 -14.14 -4.36
CA ALA A 90 10.18 -14.05 -5.66
C ALA A 90 11.63 -14.58 -5.62
N VAL A 91 12.41 -14.22 -4.60
CA VAL A 91 13.78 -14.71 -4.43
C VAL A 91 13.80 -16.23 -4.20
N ALA A 92 12.86 -16.75 -3.40
CA ALA A 92 12.73 -18.18 -3.19
C ALA A 92 12.35 -18.92 -4.49
N GLU A 93 11.44 -18.37 -5.30
CA GLU A 93 11.05 -18.94 -6.59
C GLU A 93 12.21 -18.97 -7.59
N LEU A 94 12.99 -17.87 -7.65
CA LEU A 94 14.18 -17.81 -8.48
C LEU A 94 15.23 -18.84 -8.02
N ALA A 95 15.48 -18.93 -6.72
CA ALA A 95 16.41 -19.90 -6.15
C ALA A 95 15.98 -21.34 -6.47
N LEU A 96 14.70 -21.67 -6.29
CA LEU A 96 14.13 -22.98 -6.66
C LEU A 96 14.25 -23.24 -8.16
N GLY A 97 13.97 -22.26 -9.01
CA GLY A 97 14.17 -22.37 -10.46
C GLY A 97 15.62 -22.71 -10.81
N VAL A 98 16.59 -22.02 -10.22
CA VAL A 98 18.03 -22.30 -10.40
C VAL A 98 18.41 -23.68 -9.90
N VAL A 99 17.88 -24.11 -8.75
CA VAL A 99 18.12 -25.47 -8.21
C VAL A 99 17.55 -26.53 -9.14
N ILE A 100 16.35 -26.34 -9.69
CA ILE A 100 15.76 -27.28 -10.65
C ILE A 100 16.60 -27.35 -11.94
N PHE A 101 17.11 -26.22 -12.44
CA PHE A 101 18.01 -26.21 -13.60
C PHE A 101 19.34 -26.91 -13.35
N THR A 102 19.92 -26.74 -12.16
CA THR A 102 21.27 -27.24 -11.84
C THR A 102 21.28 -28.67 -11.31
N GLN A 103 20.26 -29.05 -10.53
CA GLN A 103 20.17 -30.33 -9.81
C GLN A 103 18.99 -31.20 -10.27
N GLY A 104 18.42 -30.94 -11.45
CA GLY A 104 17.23 -31.64 -11.95
C GLY A 104 17.35 -33.17 -11.97
N SER A 105 18.54 -33.73 -12.19
CA SER A 105 18.78 -35.19 -12.14
C SER A 105 18.69 -35.78 -10.73
N THR A 106 19.12 -35.04 -9.70
CA THR A 106 19.01 -35.45 -8.30
C THR A 106 17.55 -35.39 -7.84
N ILE A 107 16.80 -34.37 -8.27
CA ILE A 107 15.37 -34.24 -7.99
C ILE A 107 14.58 -35.40 -8.64
N ASP A 108 14.86 -35.74 -9.90
CA ASP A 108 14.21 -36.88 -10.59
C ASP A 108 14.49 -38.20 -9.85
N ARG A 109 15.72 -38.41 -9.37
CA ARG A 109 16.07 -39.59 -8.56
C ARG A 109 15.33 -39.63 -7.22
N PHE A 110 15.24 -38.49 -6.53
CA PHE A 110 14.51 -38.36 -5.26
C PHE A 110 13.02 -38.63 -5.45
N LEU A 111 12.39 -38.05 -6.48
CA LEU A 111 10.98 -38.25 -6.79
C LEU A 111 10.67 -39.73 -7.09
N ARG A 112 11.50 -40.41 -7.89
CA ARG A 112 11.33 -41.85 -8.17
C ARG A 112 11.46 -42.71 -6.92
N GLN A 113 12.38 -42.36 -6.02
CA GLN A 113 12.61 -43.09 -4.78
C GLN A 113 11.44 -42.94 -3.79
N HIS A 114 10.82 -41.76 -3.73
CA HIS A 114 9.66 -41.49 -2.86
C HIS A 114 8.31 -41.67 -3.56
N GLN A 115 8.30 -42.19 -4.79
CA GLN A 115 7.06 -42.40 -5.56
C GLN A 115 6.12 -43.43 -4.92
N GLN A 116 6.66 -44.40 -4.17
CA GLN A 116 5.85 -45.39 -3.45
C GLN A 116 5.18 -44.83 -2.19
N GLU A 117 5.77 -43.77 -1.59
CA GLU A 117 5.21 -43.02 -0.46
C GLU A 117 4.21 -41.95 -0.91
N LEU A 118 4.42 -41.37 -2.09
CA LEU A 118 3.44 -40.55 -2.81
C LEU A 118 2.39 -41.47 -3.46
N GLN A 119 1.54 -42.11 -2.67
CA GLN A 119 0.29 -42.72 -3.16
C GLN A 119 -0.72 -41.65 -3.57
N ILE A 120 -0.32 -40.74 -4.46
CA ILE A 120 -1.24 -39.81 -5.11
C ILE A 120 -2.00 -40.64 -6.15
N THR A 121 -3.00 -41.39 -5.69
CA THR A 121 -4.08 -41.85 -6.55
C THR A 121 -4.59 -40.60 -7.27
N CYS A 122 -4.56 -40.65 -8.60
CA CYS A 122 -5.12 -39.65 -9.50
C CYS A 122 -6.63 -39.52 -9.25
N VAL A 123 -7.02 -38.84 -8.17
CA VAL A 123 -8.43 -38.64 -7.84
C VAL A 123 -8.95 -37.44 -8.63
N GLU A 124 -10.05 -37.73 -9.30
CA GLU A 124 -10.66 -37.12 -10.47
C GLU A 124 -11.41 -35.79 -10.23
N TRP A 125 -10.97 -34.95 -9.28
CA TRP A 125 -11.79 -33.82 -8.80
C TRP A 125 -11.02 -32.48 -8.65
N PHE A 126 -10.60 -31.86 -9.77
CA PHE A 126 -10.62 -30.39 -10.01
C PHE A 126 -10.09 -30.09 -11.44
N SER A 127 -11.01 -29.99 -12.42
CA SER A 127 -10.75 -30.35 -13.83
C SER A 127 -9.87 -29.42 -14.68
N ASP A 128 -9.52 -28.20 -14.25
CA ASP A 128 -8.86 -27.23 -15.15
C ASP A 128 -7.48 -26.74 -14.70
N VAL A 129 -7.27 -26.49 -13.40
CA VAL A 129 -5.94 -26.10 -12.88
C VAL A 129 -5.02 -27.31 -12.72
N GLN A 130 -5.57 -28.44 -12.29
CA GLN A 130 -4.82 -29.69 -12.17
C GLN A 130 -4.55 -30.32 -13.53
N ARG A 131 -5.25 -29.97 -14.61
CA ARG A 131 -4.94 -30.50 -15.96
C ARG A 131 -3.61 -29.95 -16.51
N VAL A 132 -3.16 -28.79 -16.04
CA VAL A 132 -1.84 -28.22 -16.34
C VAL A 132 -0.75 -28.87 -15.46
N ALA A 133 -1.03 -29.06 -14.18
CA ALA A 133 -0.11 -29.75 -13.24
C ALA A 133 0.01 -31.27 -13.52
N MET A 134 -1.09 -31.95 -13.87
CA MET A 134 -1.15 -33.38 -14.18
C MET A 134 -0.61 -33.70 -15.57
N ASN A 135 -0.76 -32.77 -16.54
CA ASN A 135 0.05 -32.82 -17.76
C ASN A 135 1.54 -32.73 -17.46
N SER A 136 1.94 -32.12 -16.34
CA SER A 136 3.35 -32.05 -15.98
C SER A 136 3.89 -33.41 -15.55
N CYS A 137 3.16 -34.26 -14.81
CA CYS A 137 3.64 -35.63 -14.51
C CYS A 137 3.84 -36.49 -15.77
N TYR A 138 2.91 -36.45 -16.73
CA TYR A 138 3.04 -37.21 -18.00
C TYR A 138 4.04 -36.58 -18.98
N ARG A 139 4.34 -35.28 -18.84
CA ARG A 139 5.24 -34.51 -19.73
C ARG A 139 6.61 -34.22 -19.11
N LEU A 140 6.79 -34.47 -17.80
CA LEU A 140 8.07 -34.43 -17.08
C LEU A 140 9.02 -35.51 -17.59
N GLU A 141 8.47 -36.64 -18.03
CA GLU A 141 9.22 -37.67 -18.76
C GLU A 141 9.74 -37.17 -20.10
N LYS A 142 9.06 -36.21 -20.73
CA LYS A 142 9.38 -35.74 -22.09
C LYS A 142 10.18 -34.45 -22.13
N ASN A 143 10.11 -33.59 -21.11
CA ASN A 143 10.84 -32.32 -21.04
C ASN A 143 11.23 -31.95 -19.59
N LYS A 144 12.49 -32.20 -19.23
CA LYS A 144 13.08 -31.95 -17.90
C LYS A 144 13.01 -30.49 -17.40
N PHE A 145 12.75 -29.52 -18.29
CA PHE A 145 12.84 -28.09 -17.97
C PHE A 145 11.50 -27.37 -17.76
N ILE A 146 10.36 -28.04 -17.99
CA ILE A 146 9.02 -27.46 -17.79
C ILE A 146 8.83 -26.85 -16.38
N PRO A 147 9.13 -27.56 -15.26
CA PRO A 147 8.95 -26.99 -13.93
C PRO A 147 9.84 -25.75 -13.71
N ALA A 148 11.04 -25.73 -14.29
CA ALA A 148 11.96 -24.61 -14.17
C ALA A 148 11.45 -23.36 -14.90
N TYR A 149 10.88 -23.52 -16.09
CA TYR A 149 10.18 -22.43 -16.79
C TYR A 149 8.94 -21.94 -16.02
N GLY A 150 8.22 -22.84 -15.35
CA GLY A 150 7.13 -22.49 -14.44
C GLY A 150 7.60 -21.59 -13.30
N MET A 151 8.68 -21.95 -12.61
CA MET A 151 9.24 -21.13 -11.53
C MET A 151 9.73 -19.76 -12.03
N LEU A 152 10.34 -19.69 -13.22
CA LEU A 152 10.73 -18.41 -13.82
C LEU A 152 9.52 -17.54 -14.19
N ALA A 153 8.43 -18.15 -14.67
CA ALA A 153 7.22 -17.42 -14.99
C ALA A 153 6.56 -16.84 -13.72
N LEU A 154 6.52 -17.62 -12.63
CA LEU A 154 6.05 -17.15 -11.32
C LEU A 154 6.91 -15.99 -10.81
N PHE A 155 8.23 -16.12 -10.90
CA PHE A 155 9.16 -15.05 -10.52
C PHE A 155 8.89 -13.74 -11.28
N VAL A 156 8.71 -13.80 -12.60
CA VAL A 156 8.40 -12.61 -13.42
C VAL A 156 7.07 -11.98 -13.00
N MET A 157 6.05 -12.80 -12.74
CA MET A 157 4.75 -12.34 -12.25
C MET A 157 4.87 -11.62 -10.89
N GLU A 158 5.66 -12.18 -9.97
CA GLU A 158 5.89 -11.61 -8.64
C GLU A 158 6.66 -10.28 -8.70
N VAL A 159 7.65 -10.18 -9.61
CA VAL A 159 8.37 -8.93 -9.88
C VAL A 159 7.43 -7.86 -10.44
N LEU A 160 6.56 -8.21 -11.39
CA LEU A 160 5.56 -7.27 -11.92
C LEU A 160 4.60 -6.79 -10.82
N ARG A 161 4.14 -7.70 -9.95
CA ARG A 161 3.31 -7.36 -8.80
C ARG A 161 4.02 -6.44 -7.82
N PHE A 162 5.29 -6.71 -7.52
CA PHE A 162 6.14 -5.84 -6.70
C PHE A 162 6.25 -4.44 -7.31
N CYS A 163 6.53 -4.33 -8.61
CA CYS A 163 6.58 -3.06 -9.32
C CYS A 163 5.26 -2.29 -9.17
N CYS A 164 4.11 -2.92 -9.45
CA CYS A 164 2.80 -2.31 -9.28
C CYS A 164 2.54 -1.85 -7.83
N SER A 165 2.88 -2.66 -6.84
CA SER A 165 2.71 -2.34 -5.42
C SER A 165 3.59 -1.16 -5.00
N SER A 166 4.85 -1.15 -5.44
CA SER A 166 5.82 -0.10 -5.12
C SER A 166 5.44 1.25 -5.73
N GLU A 167 4.99 1.27 -6.98
CA GLU A 167 4.52 2.47 -7.67
C GLU A 167 3.23 3.01 -7.04
N LEU A 168 2.28 2.15 -6.70
CA LEU A 168 1.06 2.55 -5.99
C LEU A 168 1.37 3.09 -4.59
N TYR A 169 2.32 2.48 -3.88
CA TYR A 169 2.78 2.97 -2.58
C TYR A 169 3.44 4.35 -2.70
N ARG A 170 4.32 4.55 -3.70
CA ARG A 170 4.96 5.86 -3.98
C ARG A 170 3.94 6.93 -4.32
N ALA A 171 2.98 6.63 -5.21
CA ALA A 171 1.93 7.57 -5.61
C ALA A 171 1.07 8.01 -4.41
N ARG A 172 0.66 7.06 -3.56
CA ARG A 172 -0.10 7.35 -2.33
C ARG A 172 0.70 8.18 -1.33
N ARG A 173 2.01 7.89 -1.18
CA ARG A 173 2.90 8.66 -0.31
C ARG A 173 3.06 10.10 -0.80
N TYR A 174 3.27 10.28 -2.10
CA TYR A 174 3.37 11.60 -2.73
C TYR A 174 2.11 12.44 -2.51
N ARG A 175 0.92 11.85 -2.72
CA ARG A 175 -0.35 12.55 -2.43
C ARG A 175 -0.50 12.91 -0.96
N LYS A 176 -0.10 12.05 -0.02
CA LYS A 176 -0.14 12.37 1.42
C LYS A 176 0.75 13.57 1.77
N TYR A 177 1.90 13.73 1.13
CA TYR A 177 2.75 14.92 1.31
C TYR A 177 2.10 16.17 0.71
N GLN A 178 1.55 16.09 -0.50
CA GLN A 178 0.86 17.22 -1.14
C GLN A 178 -0.35 17.68 -0.31
N TYR A 179 -1.18 16.76 0.20
CA TYR A 179 -2.30 17.11 1.07
C TYR A 179 -1.85 17.76 2.38
N ARG A 180 -0.74 17.29 2.98
CA ARG A 180 -0.18 17.92 4.18
C ARG A 180 0.30 19.34 3.89
N GLN A 181 0.99 19.55 2.76
CA GLN A 181 1.42 20.88 2.33
C GLN A 181 0.23 21.81 2.09
N LEU A 182 -0.80 21.35 1.37
CA LEU A 182 -2.04 22.10 1.15
C LEU A 182 -2.76 22.46 2.44
N ASN A 183 -2.83 21.54 3.41
CA ASN A 183 -3.42 21.84 4.72
C ASN A 183 -2.60 22.87 5.51
N THR A 184 -1.26 22.80 5.47
CA THR A 184 -0.42 23.82 6.11
C THR A 184 -0.56 25.18 5.43
N LEU A 185 -0.61 25.21 4.09
CA LEU A 185 -0.85 26.43 3.31
C LEU A 185 -2.21 27.05 3.65
N ARG A 186 -3.27 26.25 3.72
CA ARG A 186 -4.60 26.70 4.12
C ARG A 186 -4.62 27.24 5.54
N GLY A 187 -3.92 26.60 6.47
CA GLY A 187 -3.79 27.09 7.84
C GLY A 187 -3.09 28.45 7.93
N LEU A 188 -2.03 28.65 7.12
CA LEU A 188 -1.33 29.94 7.01
C LEU A 188 -2.23 31.03 6.41
N ASP A 189 -3.04 30.72 5.39
CA ASP A 189 -4.00 31.67 4.82
C ASP A 189 -5.08 32.07 5.83
N ASP A 190 -5.61 31.11 6.60
CA ASP A 190 -6.60 31.38 7.65
C ASP A 190 -6.01 32.28 8.76
N GLU A 191 -4.75 32.08 9.13
CA GLU A 191 -4.02 32.90 10.11
C GLU A 191 -3.77 34.33 9.60
N LEU A 192 -3.36 34.48 8.34
CA LEU A 192 -3.19 35.79 7.69
C LEU A 192 -4.51 36.57 7.59
N LEU A 193 -5.62 35.89 7.29
CA LEU A 193 -6.95 36.50 7.26
C LEU A 193 -7.38 36.96 8.65
N ALA A 194 -7.09 36.20 9.70
CA ALA A 194 -7.37 36.59 11.08
C ALA A 194 -6.58 37.85 11.47
N ALA A 195 -5.27 37.90 11.21
CA ALA A 195 -4.43 39.07 11.50
C ALA A 195 -4.90 40.33 10.75
N ARG A 196 -5.25 40.20 9.45
CA ARG A 196 -5.79 41.32 8.67
C ARG A 196 -7.11 41.84 9.23
N ASN A 197 -7.97 40.94 9.72
CA ASN A 197 -9.23 41.32 10.35
C ASN A 197 -8.99 42.06 11.68
N GLU A 198 -8.00 41.64 12.47
CA GLU A 198 -7.60 42.34 13.71
C GLU A 198 -7.09 43.76 13.43
N GLU A 199 -6.22 43.95 12.43
CA GLU A 199 -5.78 45.28 12.01
C GLU A 199 -6.94 46.17 11.52
N ALA A 200 -7.89 45.60 10.77
CA ALA A 200 -9.08 46.29 10.32
C ALA A 200 -10.00 46.71 11.49
N ILE A 201 -10.07 45.91 12.55
CA ILE A 201 -10.79 46.24 13.78
C ILE A 201 -10.05 47.34 14.54
N LEU A 202 -8.75 47.23 14.74
CA LEU A 202 -7.92 48.21 15.45
C LEU A 202 -7.94 49.59 14.77
N SER A 203 -7.85 49.63 13.44
CA SER A 203 -7.95 50.88 12.67
C SER A 203 -9.32 51.55 12.79
N LYS A 204 -10.42 50.76 12.77
CA LYS A 204 -11.77 51.28 13.03
C LYS A 204 -11.89 51.83 14.45
N PHE A 205 -11.33 51.14 15.45
CA PHE A 205 -11.30 51.63 16.83
C PHE A 205 -10.47 52.92 16.98
N ALA A 206 -9.32 53.02 16.32
CA ALA A 206 -8.49 54.23 16.33
C ALA A 206 -9.23 55.42 15.69
N LEU A 207 -9.93 55.19 14.58
CA LEU A 207 -10.74 56.22 13.91
C LEU A 207 -11.92 56.66 14.78
N LEU A 208 -12.61 55.72 15.43
CA LEU A 208 -13.66 56.02 16.42
C LEU A 208 -13.11 56.82 17.60
N LYS A 209 -11.94 56.43 18.13
CA LYS A 209 -11.26 57.13 19.23
C LYS A 209 -10.88 58.56 18.84
N ASP A 210 -10.35 58.77 17.64
CA ASP A 210 -10.01 60.11 17.13
C ASP A 210 -11.27 60.97 16.93
N LYS A 211 -12.35 60.38 16.41
CA LYS A 211 -13.65 61.05 16.26
C LYS A 211 -14.26 61.44 17.61
N TYR A 212 -14.16 60.57 18.62
CA TYR A 212 -14.57 60.89 19.99
C TYR A 212 -13.70 62.01 20.59
N ARG A 213 -12.38 61.93 20.42
CA ARG A 213 -11.44 62.95 20.88
C ARG A 213 -11.76 64.32 20.27
N LYS A 214 -11.95 64.40 18.95
CA LYS A 214 -12.32 65.65 18.27
C LYS A 214 -13.68 66.20 18.69
N LYS A 215 -14.64 65.33 19.04
CA LYS A 215 -16.00 65.75 19.42
C LYS A 215 -16.12 66.23 20.87
N TYR A 216 -15.29 65.70 21.78
CA TYR A 216 -15.44 65.94 23.23
C TYR A 216 -14.20 66.52 23.91
N VAL A 217 -13.05 66.57 23.23
CA VAL A 217 -11.82 67.22 23.70
C VAL A 217 -11.57 68.43 22.80
N ALA A 218 -12.22 69.54 23.13
CA ALA A 218 -11.84 70.85 22.58
C ALA A 218 -10.43 71.24 23.09
N PRO A 219 -9.66 72.09 22.38
CA PRO A 219 -8.41 72.61 22.91
C PRO A 219 -8.71 73.39 24.18
N GLN A 220 -8.05 73.06 25.28
CA GLN A 220 -7.91 74.01 26.38
C GLN A 220 -7.02 75.14 25.87
N ASP A 221 -7.63 76.20 25.35
CA ASP A 221 -6.96 77.48 25.24
C ASP A 221 -6.71 78.00 26.65
N VAL A 222 -5.45 77.90 27.04
CA VAL A 222 -4.85 78.59 28.17
C VAL A 222 -4.91 80.09 27.85
N SER A 223 -5.76 80.84 28.55
CA SER A 223 -5.44 82.24 28.86
C SER A 223 -5.75 82.49 30.33
N ALA A 224 -4.66 82.53 31.09
CA ALA A 224 -4.65 83.00 32.45
C ALA A 224 -4.96 84.50 32.47
N THR A 225 -5.77 84.84 33.46
CA THR A 225 -6.08 86.15 34.03
C THR A 225 -4.89 87.12 34.08
N THR A 226 -5.01 88.27 33.44
CA THR A 226 -4.53 89.60 33.87
C THR A 226 -5.28 90.60 32.98
N ASP A 227 -6.18 91.45 33.48
CA ASP A 227 -5.82 92.70 34.15
C ASP A 227 -6.95 93.23 35.04
N ASN A 228 -6.55 93.69 36.23
CA ASN A 228 -7.35 94.50 37.12
C ASN A 228 -7.52 95.91 36.54
N ALA A 229 -8.76 96.39 36.52
CA ALA A 229 -9.06 97.80 36.35
C ALA A 229 -8.71 98.57 37.64
N THR A 230 -8.03 99.71 37.52
CA THR A 230 -8.25 100.91 38.34
C THR A 230 -7.51 102.11 37.72
N VAL A 231 -8.28 103.13 37.34
CA VAL A 231 -7.85 104.46 36.90
C VAL A 231 -8.54 105.47 37.82
N GLU A 232 -7.72 106.22 38.58
CA GLU A 232 -7.84 107.64 39.00
C GLU A 232 -9.07 108.08 39.84
N VAL A 233 -9.01 108.98 40.84
CA VAL A 233 -8.04 109.97 41.38
C VAL A 233 -8.19 109.98 42.91
#